data_AF-A0A417QZY7-F1
#
_entry.id   AF-A0A417QZY7-F1
#
_cell.length_a   1.000
_cell.length_b   1.000
_cell.length_c   1.000
_cell.angle_alpha   90.00
_cell.angle_beta   90.00
_cell.angle_gamma   90.00
#
_symmetry.space_group_name_H-M   'P 1'
#
loop_
_entity.id
_entity.type
_entity.pdbx_description
1 polymer ?
#
loop_
_entity_poly.entity_id
_entity_poly.type
_entity_poly.pdbx_seq_one_letter_code
_entity_poly.pdbx_strand_id
1 'polypeptide(L)'
;MYTKKKKIVITVAVIVLIIFSMIYFSVDAKRLGEISGYYTGVDLKKDGTETSDDDDDSDIFFYNSCYDLIINSAKIPYLDVYDSEAGNPGIGGWIIGVDDDTVTLWLNPLETDFGFAPFTGNSIIPIYKFEYELKQNKIVLSHDGKEIPFRKI
;
A
#
# COMPACT_ATOMS: atom_id res chain seq x y z
N MET A 1 16.68 -30.55 -29.54
CA MET A 1 15.59 -29.84 -30.22
C MET A 1 14.65 -29.24 -29.16
N TYR A 2 14.73 -27.94 -28.89
CA TYR A 2 13.88 -27.25 -27.91
C TYR A 2 12.45 -27.13 -28.46
N THR A 3 11.49 -27.87 -27.89
CA THR A 3 10.09 -27.89 -28.32
C THR A 3 9.42 -26.53 -28.09
N LYS A 4 8.54 -26.10 -29.02
CA LYS A 4 7.86 -24.78 -28.99
C LYS A 4 7.28 -24.40 -27.61
N LYS A 5 6.67 -25.36 -26.89
CA LYS A 5 6.15 -25.15 -25.53
C LYS A 5 7.23 -24.71 -24.52
N LYS A 6 8.41 -25.33 -24.53
CA LYS A 6 9.51 -24.96 -23.61
C LYS A 6 10.06 -23.56 -23.91
N LYS A 7 10.07 -23.13 -25.18
CA LYS A 7 10.47 -21.77 -25.55
C LYS A 7 9.50 -20.73 -25.01
N ILE A 8 8.18 -20.95 -25.12
CA ILE A 8 7.16 -20.03 -24.61
C ILE A 8 7.27 -19.88 -23.09
N VAL A 9 7.42 -20.99 -22.36
CA VAL A 9 7.56 -20.96 -20.88
C VAL A 9 8.82 -20.18 -20.46
N ILE A 10 9.95 -20.40 -21.13
CA ILE A 10 11.19 -19.68 -20.83
C ILE A 10 11.05 -18.19 -21.16
N THR A 11 10.42 -17.84 -22.28
CA THR A 11 10.18 -16.44 -22.65
C THR A 11 9.29 -15.72 -21.63
N VAL A 12 8.20 -16.36 -21.17
CA VAL A 12 7.34 -15.79 -20.13
C VAL A 12 8.12 -15.63 -18.81
N ALA A 13 8.89 -16.63 -18.40
CA ALA A 13 9.70 -16.55 -17.17
C ALA A 13 10.75 -15.43 -17.23
N VAL A 14 11.38 -15.21 -18.39
CA VAL A 14 12.35 -14.13 -18.61
C VAL A 14 11.67 -12.76 -18.59
N ILE A 15 10.48 -12.63 -19.20
CA ILE A 15 9.71 -11.38 -19.15
C ILE A 15 9.29 -11.07 -17.71
N VAL A 16 8.82 -12.06 -16.95
CA VAL A 16 8.50 -11.89 -15.52
C VAL A 16 9.74 -11.48 -14.73
N LEU A 17 10.91 -12.08 -14.98
CA LEU A 17 12.18 -11.71 -14.36
C LEU A 17 12.66 -10.30 -14.71
N ILE A 18 12.46 -9.85 -15.95
CA ILE A 18 12.81 -8.49 -16.40
C ILE A 18 11.85 -7.46 -15.81
N ILE A 19 10.55 -7.78 -15.75
CA ILE A 19 9.57 -6.93 -15.06
C ILE A 19 9.94 -6.83 -13.58
N PHE A 20 10.27 -7.95 -12.94
CA PHE A 20 10.79 -7.99 -11.58
C PHE A 20 12.05 -7.15 -11.39
N SER A 21 13.02 -7.25 -12.30
CA SER A 21 14.26 -6.49 -12.18
C SER A 21 14.01 -4.99 -12.37
N MET A 22 13.19 -4.59 -13.34
CA MET A 22 12.81 -3.18 -13.56
C MET A 22 12.03 -2.59 -12.38
N ILE A 23 11.17 -3.39 -11.76
CA ILE A 23 10.47 -3.08 -10.51
C ILE A 23 11.46 -2.86 -9.36
N TYR A 24 12.43 -3.76 -9.17
CA TYR A 24 13.44 -3.65 -8.10
C TYR A 24 14.33 -2.40 -8.21
N PHE A 25 14.41 -1.77 -9.39
CA PHE A 25 15.25 -0.60 -9.64
C PHE A 25 14.54 0.77 -9.54
N SER A 26 13.23 0.80 -9.28
CA SER A 26 12.47 2.08 -9.25
C SER A 26 11.97 2.47 -7.86
N VAL A 27 12.45 1.82 -6.79
CA VAL A 27 12.15 2.24 -5.42
C VAL A 27 13.11 3.36 -5.04
N ASP A 28 12.60 4.60 -4.94
CA ASP A 28 13.38 5.72 -4.43
C ASP A 28 13.71 5.45 -2.94
N ALA A 29 14.97 5.08 -2.68
CA ALA A 29 15.44 4.73 -1.34
C ALA A 29 15.35 5.90 -0.34
N LYS A 30 15.45 7.15 -0.82
CA LYS A 30 15.31 8.34 0.03
C LYS A 30 13.85 8.48 0.45
N ARG A 31 12.92 8.43 -0.51
CA ARG A 31 11.48 8.49 -0.23
C ARG A 31 11.01 7.34 0.63
N LEU A 32 11.43 6.11 0.32
CA LEU A 32 11.16 4.94 1.14
C LEU A 32 11.65 5.13 2.58
N GLY A 33 12.82 5.73 2.78
CA GLY A 33 13.33 6.07 4.11
C GLY A 33 12.45 7.10 4.84
N GLU A 34 11.96 8.13 4.13
CA GLU A 34 11.07 9.16 4.68
C GLU A 34 9.73 8.58 5.15
N ILE A 35 9.11 7.71 4.35
CA ILE A 35 7.83 7.07 4.68
C ILE A 35 7.97 5.85 5.61
N SER A 36 9.17 5.30 5.79
CA SER A 36 9.38 4.15 6.67
C SER A 36 9.03 4.47 8.13
N GLY A 37 8.42 3.51 8.82
CA GLY A 37 8.04 3.65 10.22
C GLY A 37 6.87 2.76 10.64
N TYR A 38 6.54 2.90 11.92
CA TYR A 38 5.33 2.35 12.53
C TYR A 38 4.33 3.49 12.70
N TYR A 39 3.10 3.25 12.27
CA TYR A 39 2.02 4.21 12.32
C TYR A 39 0.77 3.57 12.90
N THR A 40 -0.03 4.36 13.60
CA THR A 40 -1.33 3.96 14.12
C THR A 40 -2.44 4.77 13.47
N GLY A 41 -3.58 4.14 13.21
CA GLY A 41 -4.74 4.75 12.59
C GLY A 41 -5.31 5.87 13.46
N VAL A 42 -5.66 7.00 12.86
CA VAL A 42 -6.19 8.15 13.59
C VAL A 42 -7.46 8.66 12.95
N ASP A 43 -8.44 9.05 13.76
CA ASP A 43 -9.61 9.76 13.25
C ASP A 43 -9.24 11.24 13.01
N LEU A 44 -9.14 11.65 11.74
CA LEU A 44 -8.73 13.02 11.36
C LEU A 44 -9.65 14.10 11.93
N LYS A 45 -10.95 13.80 12.09
CA LYS A 45 -11.95 14.72 12.66
C LYS A 45 -11.75 14.88 14.16
N LYS A 46 -11.41 13.80 14.88
CA LYS A 46 -11.14 13.86 16.33
C LYS A 46 -9.77 14.43 16.68
N ASP A 47 -8.81 14.33 15.76
CA ASP A 47 -7.43 14.78 15.96
C ASP A 47 -7.21 16.26 15.62
N GLY A 48 -8.28 17.02 15.37
CA GLY A 48 -8.27 18.48 15.22
C GLY A 48 -7.48 19.00 14.01
N THR A 49 -7.21 18.13 13.04
CA THR A 49 -6.32 18.41 11.89
C THR A 49 -7.09 18.69 10.61
N GLU A 50 -8.39 18.37 10.59
CA GLU A 50 -9.32 18.82 9.57
C GLU A 50 -10.34 19.74 10.23
N THR A 51 -10.49 20.94 9.66
CA THR A 51 -11.61 21.83 9.97
C THR A 51 -12.83 21.27 9.26
N SER A 52 -13.85 20.88 10.01
CA SER A 52 -15.16 20.50 9.48
C SER A 52 -15.66 21.62 8.56
N ASP A 53 -15.72 21.37 7.25
CA ASP A 53 -16.70 22.03 6.41
C ASP A 53 -17.95 21.16 6.47
N ASP A 54 -19.04 21.71 7.01
CA ASP A 54 -20.31 21.01 7.26
C ASP A 54 -21.01 20.52 5.97
N ASP A 55 -20.42 20.80 4.79
CA ASP A 55 -20.91 20.47 3.45
C ASP A 55 -20.08 19.38 2.73
N ASP A 56 -19.08 18.79 3.39
CA ASP A 56 -18.20 17.79 2.75
C ASP A 56 -18.85 16.38 2.79
N ASP A 57 -19.65 16.11 1.76
CA ASP A 57 -20.24 14.79 1.43
C ASP A 57 -19.17 13.76 0.96
N SER A 58 -17.87 14.05 1.10
CA SER A 58 -16.85 13.04 0.85
C SER A 58 -17.07 11.86 1.79
N ASP A 59 -17.18 10.67 1.19
CA ASP A 59 -17.24 9.38 1.87
C ASP A 59 -15.91 9.10 2.58
N ILE A 60 -15.51 9.95 3.53
CA ILE A 60 -14.45 9.70 4.50
C ILE A 60 -14.96 8.50 5.29
N PHE A 61 -14.60 7.33 4.80
CA PHE A 61 -14.81 6.07 5.48
C PHE A 61 -14.21 6.24 6.87
N PHE A 62 -15.07 6.22 7.89
CA PHE A 62 -14.68 6.32 9.28
C PHE A 62 -13.92 5.04 9.67
N TYR A 63 -12.67 4.94 9.22
CA TYR A 63 -11.76 3.92 9.66
C TYR A 63 -11.45 4.19 11.11
N ASN A 64 -12.04 3.35 11.97
CA ASN A 64 -11.81 3.34 13.39
C ASN A 64 -10.29 3.18 13.64
N SER A 65 -9.77 3.79 14.70
CA SER A 65 -8.33 3.85 15.08
C SER A 65 -7.65 2.50 15.36
N CYS A 66 -8.25 1.40 14.93
CA CYS A 66 -7.88 0.02 15.23
C CYS A 66 -6.84 -0.52 14.23
N TYR A 67 -6.49 0.23 13.18
CA TYR A 67 -5.53 -0.22 12.18
C TYR A 67 -4.14 0.32 12.45
N ASP A 68 -3.13 -0.53 12.32
CA ASP A 68 -1.74 -0.13 12.31
C ASP A 68 -1.17 -0.24 10.90
N LEU A 69 -0.25 0.66 10.56
CA LEU A 69 0.51 0.66 9.31
C LEU A 69 1.99 0.49 9.61
N ILE A 70 2.61 -0.48 8.95
CA ILE A 70 4.05 -0.74 9.01
C ILE A 70 4.63 -0.54 7.61
N ILE A 71 5.60 0.37 7.49
CA ILE A 71 6.38 0.54 6.27
C ILE A 71 7.84 0.23 6.58
N ASN A 72 8.34 -0.87 6.03
CA ASN A 72 9.69 -1.35 6.25
C ASN A 72 10.58 -1.06 5.03
N SER A 73 11.69 -0.35 5.25
CA SER A 73 12.69 -0.01 4.23
C SER A 73 13.84 -1.03 4.12
N ALA A 74 13.63 -2.27 4.57
CA ALA A 74 14.62 -3.33 4.49
C ALA A 74 14.99 -3.67 3.03
N LYS A 75 15.96 -4.57 2.87
CA LYS A 75 16.42 -5.06 1.56
C LYS A 75 15.28 -5.54 0.66
N ILE A 76 14.21 -6.07 1.26
CA ILE A 76 12.95 -6.35 0.59
C ILE A 76 11.93 -5.44 1.29
N PRO A 77 11.58 -4.29 0.70
CA PRO A 77 10.69 -3.34 1.34
C PRO A 77 9.25 -3.86 1.33
N TYR A 78 8.52 -3.54 2.38
CA TYR A 78 7.20 -4.11 2.64
C TYR A 78 6.28 -3.10 3.31
N LEU A 79 4.99 -3.18 2.99
CA LEU A 79 3.92 -2.40 3.59
C LEU A 79 2.87 -3.37 4.15
N ASP A 80 2.51 -3.17 5.41
CA ASP A 80 1.43 -3.88 6.09
C ASP A 80 0.40 -2.90 6.65
N VAL A 81 -0.88 -3.17 6.42
CA VAL A 81 -2.00 -2.56 7.12
C VAL A 81 -2.78 -3.71 7.76
N TYR A 82 -2.92 -3.70 9.08
CA TYR A 82 -3.64 -4.76 9.79
C TYR A 82 -4.52 -4.18 10.90
N ASP A 83 -5.64 -4.86 11.18
CA ASP A 83 -6.49 -4.56 12.32
C ASP A 83 -5.82 -5.09 13.58
N SER A 84 -5.26 -4.20 14.40
CA SER A 84 -4.53 -4.57 15.62
C SER A 84 -5.45 -5.02 16.75
N GLU A 85 -6.74 -4.67 16.70
CA GLU A 85 -7.74 -5.10 17.68
C GLU A 85 -8.34 -6.48 17.34
N ALA A 86 -8.65 -6.71 16.06
CA ALA A 86 -9.25 -7.97 15.60
C ALA A 86 -8.22 -9.04 15.20
N GLY A 87 -6.94 -8.65 15.03
CA GLY A 87 -5.89 -9.53 14.53
C GLY A 87 -6.11 -9.99 13.09
N ASN A 88 -6.89 -9.23 12.31
CA ASN A 88 -7.22 -9.56 10.93
C ASN A 88 -6.29 -8.81 9.96
N PRO A 89 -5.82 -9.47 8.88
CA PRO A 89 -5.05 -8.81 7.84
C PRO A 89 -5.91 -7.77 7.11
N GLY A 90 -5.35 -6.60 6.85
CA GLY A 90 -5.92 -5.60 5.94
C GLY A 90 -5.28 -5.74 4.57
N ILE A 91 -4.10 -5.13 4.38
CA ILE A 91 -3.25 -5.33 3.20
C ILE A 91 -1.83 -5.68 3.62
N GLY A 92 -1.27 -6.72 3.00
CA GLY A 92 0.16 -6.99 3.05
C GLY A 92 0.77 -7.06 1.65
N GLY A 93 1.88 -6.37 1.40
CA GLY A 93 2.54 -6.42 0.10
C GLY A 93 3.99 -5.92 0.06
N TRP A 94 4.75 -6.44 -0.90
CA TRP A 94 6.09 -5.93 -1.18
C TRP A 94 6.00 -4.60 -1.90
N ILE A 95 6.79 -3.62 -1.45
CA ILE A 95 6.89 -2.33 -2.11
C ILE A 95 7.73 -2.51 -3.37
N ILE A 96 7.14 -2.23 -4.53
CA ILE A 96 7.74 -2.40 -5.85
C ILE A 96 7.94 -1.07 -6.58
N GLY A 97 7.49 0.05 -6.00
CA GLY A 97 7.75 1.40 -6.48
C GLY A 97 7.34 2.43 -5.44
N VAL A 98 8.08 3.54 -5.34
CA VAL A 98 7.75 4.70 -4.51
C VAL A 98 8.10 5.96 -5.31
N ASP A 99 7.09 6.78 -5.55
CA ASP A 99 7.21 8.11 -6.16
C ASP A 99 6.89 9.19 -5.11
N ASP A 100 6.79 10.47 -5.54
CA ASP A 100 6.54 11.60 -4.64
C ASP A 100 5.21 11.53 -3.88
N ASP A 101 4.19 10.92 -4.48
CA ASP A 101 2.82 10.85 -3.97
C ASP A 101 2.21 9.45 -4.08
N THR A 102 2.95 8.45 -4.53
CA THR A 102 2.39 7.11 -4.75
C THR A 102 3.32 5.98 -4.33
N VAL A 103 2.72 4.90 -3.81
CA VAL A 103 3.40 3.64 -3.50
C VAL A 103 2.76 2.52 -4.30
N THR A 104 3.57 1.75 -5.00
CA THR A 104 3.13 0.58 -5.76
C THR A 104 3.49 -0.67 -4.98
N LEU A 105 2.50 -1.49 -4.68
CA LEU A 105 2.63 -2.74 -3.97
C LEU A 105 2.40 -3.92 -4.90
N TRP A 106 3.17 -4.97 -4.70
CA TRP A 106 2.79 -6.31 -5.09
C TRP A 106 2.20 -7.01 -3.86
N LEU A 107 0.88 -7.12 -3.85
CA LEU A 107 0.11 -7.70 -2.76
C LEU A 107 0.41 -9.19 -2.60
N ASN A 108 0.47 -9.61 -1.35
CA ASN A 108 0.47 -11.00 -0.94
C ASN A 108 -0.99 -11.44 -0.70
N PRO A 109 -1.56 -12.33 -1.54
CA PRO A 109 -2.96 -12.77 -1.40
C PRO A 109 -3.25 -13.54 -0.09
N LEU A 110 -2.20 -14.01 0.61
CA LEU A 110 -2.35 -14.70 1.90
C LEU A 110 -2.44 -13.72 3.08
N GLU A 111 -1.98 -12.48 2.90
CA GLU A 111 -1.89 -11.44 3.92
C GLU A 111 -2.76 -10.22 3.56
N THR A 112 -3.56 -10.32 2.50
CA THR A 112 -4.45 -9.24 2.06
C THR A 112 -5.90 -9.70 2.10
N ASP A 113 -6.73 -8.94 2.81
CA ASP A 113 -8.19 -9.00 2.70
C ASP A 113 -8.64 -8.09 1.55
N PHE A 114 -8.99 -8.67 0.41
CA PHE A 114 -9.50 -7.91 -0.76
C PHE A 114 -10.88 -7.28 -0.54
N GLY A 115 -11.55 -7.60 0.58
CA GLY A 115 -12.78 -6.94 1.03
C GLY A 115 -12.53 -5.71 1.90
N PHE A 116 -11.28 -5.47 2.32
CA PHE A 116 -10.91 -4.33 3.16
C PHE A 116 -10.96 -3.03 2.34
N ALA A 117 -11.84 -2.09 2.71
CA ALA A 117 -11.83 -0.76 2.10
C ALA A 117 -10.61 0.06 2.62
N PRO A 118 -10.16 1.11 1.92
CA PRO A 118 -10.46 1.50 0.54
C PRO A 118 -9.92 0.54 -0.52
N PHE A 119 -9.35 -0.57 -0.10
CA PHE A 119 -8.54 -1.48 -0.90
C PHE A 119 -9.35 -2.56 -1.62
N THR A 120 -10.62 -2.26 -1.85
CA THR A 120 -11.57 -3.17 -2.48
C THR A 120 -11.24 -3.32 -3.96
N GLY A 121 -10.98 -4.53 -4.42
CA GLY A 121 -10.77 -4.78 -5.84
C GLY A 121 -10.43 -6.23 -6.14
N ASN A 122 -10.80 -6.68 -7.34
CA ASN A 122 -10.41 -7.98 -7.87
C ASN A 122 -9.38 -7.77 -8.98
N SER A 123 -8.10 -7.69 -8.63
CA SER A 123 -7.06 -7.69 -9.66
C SER A 123 -6.59 -9.12 -9.95
N ILE A 124 -6.58 -9.47 -11.24
CA ILE A 124 -6.01 -10.75 -11.74
C ILE A 124 -4.49 -10.76 -11.52
N ILE A 125 -3.87 -9.58 -11.46
CA ILE A 125 -2.46 -9.37 -11.16
C ILE A 125 -2.42 -8.58 -9.85
N PRO A 126 -1.87 -9.11 -8.75
CA PRO A 126 -1.96 -8.48 -7.43
C PRO A 126 -1.03 -7.26 -7.28
N ILE A 127 -0.93 -6.39 -8.28
CA ILE A 127 -0.19 -5.12 -8.24
C ILE A 127 -1.20 -4.01 -8.01
N TYR A 128 -1.00 -3.22 -6.96
CA TYR A 128 -1.85 -2.11 -6.56
C TYR A 128 -1.02 -0.85 -6.39
N LYS A 129 -1.60 0.28 -6.78
CA LYS A 129 -1.00 1.60 -6.62
C LYS A 129 -1.86 2.40 -5.65
N PHE A 130 -1.24 2.88 -4.59
CA PHE A 130 -1.83 3.76 -3.60
C PHE A 130 -1.27 5.16 -3.78
N GLU A 131 -2.14 6.14 -3.63
CA GLU A 131 -1.72 7.51 -3.41
C GLU A 131 -1.40 7.67 -1.92
N TYR A 132 -0.43 8.52 -1.60
CA TYR A 132 -0.11 8.88 -0.23
C TYR A 132 0.24 10.37 -0.09
N GLU A 133 -0.16 10.95 1.04
CA GLU A 133 0.24 12.31 1.42
C GLU A 133 0.97 12.29 2.76
N LEU A 134 2.15 12.90 2.81
CA LEU A 134 2.88 13.16 4.05
C LEU A 134 2.43 14.48 4.65
N LYS A 135 1.60 14.41 5.69
CA LYS A 135 1.30 15.54 6.58
C LYS A 135 2.19 15.45 7.82
N GLN A 136 2.32 16.51 8.62
CA GLN A 136 3.22 16.51 9.79
C GLN A 136 2.98 15.29 10.70
N ASN A 137 3.98 14.39 10.78
CA ASN A 137 3.93 13.10 11.49
C ASN A 137 2.78 12.17 11.08
N LYS A 138 2.24 12.34 9.87
CA LYS A 138 1.10 11.59 9.35
C LYS A 138 1.36 11.12 7.93
N ILE A 139 0.78 9.98 7.61
CA ILE A 139 0.65 9.49 6.25
C ILE A 139 -0.82 9.18 6.00
N VAL A 140 -1.37 9.70 4.92
CA VAL A 140 -2.71 9.36 4.46
C VAL A 140 -2.54 8.44 3.27
N LEU A 141 -3.06 7.22 3.33
CA LEU A 141 -3.11 6.31 2.19
C LEU A 141 -4.47 6.45 1.52
N SER A 142 -4.51 6.54 0.19
CA SER A 142 -5.77 6.64 -0.55
C SER A 142 -5.84 5.71 -1.75
N HIS A 143 -7.06 5.26 -2.04
CA HIS A 143 -7.41 4.45 -3.19
C HIS A 143 -8.88 4.67 -3.55
N ASP A 144 -9.19 4.83 -4.84
CA ASP A 144 -10.56 5.00 -5.34
C ASP A 144 -11.39 6.07 -4.58
N GLY A 145 -10.76 7.21 -4.26
CA GLY A 145 -11.41 8.34 -3.59
C GLY A 145 -11.69 8.15 -2.10
N LYS A 146 -11.16 7.07 -1.49
CA LYS A 146 -11.28 6.81 -0.06
C LYS A 146 -9.91 6.87 0.60
N GLU A 147 -9.87 7.43 1.80
CA GLU A 147 -8.62 7.72 2.52
C GLU A 147 -8.55 6.99 3.87
N ILE A 148 -7.34 6.54 4.24
CA ILE A 148 -7.01 6.07 5.58
C ILE A 148 -5.81 6.85 6.13
N PRO A 149 -6.05 7.69 7.15
CA PRO A 149 -5.01 8.42 7.87
C PRO A 149 -4.30 7.58 8.95
N PHE A 150 -2.98 7.69 9.00
CA PHE A 150 -2.13 7.12 10.04
C PHE A 150 -1.19 8.17 10.63
N ARG A 151 -0.88 8.05 11.92
CA ARG A 151 0.08 8.88 12.65
C ARG A 151 1.30 8.07 13.04
N LYS A 152 2.48 8.63 12.82
CA LYS A 152 3.77 8.01 13.18
C LYS A 152 3.92 7.91 14.70
N ILE A 153 4.40 6.75 15.17
CA ILE A 153 4.73 6.48 16.59
C ILE A 153 6.25 6.54 16.80
#